data_AF-A0A7G3BT85-F1
#
_entry.id   AF-A0A7G3BT85-F1
#
_cell.length_a   1.000
_cell.length_b   1.000
_cell.length_c   1.000
_cell.angle_alpha   90.00
_cell.angle_beta   90.00
_cell.angle_gamma   90.00
#
_symmetry.space_group_name_H-M   'P 1'
#
loop_
_entity.id
_entity.type
_entity.pdbx_description
1 polymer ?
#
loop_
_entity_poly.entity_id
_entity_poly.type
_entity_poly.pdbx_seq_one_letter_code
_entity_poly.pdbx_strand_id
1 'polypeptide(L)'
;MDKELQNALAWYAAAPKRLVNSGMQSLEATAEWIWVVLQGDFAEDQSTAQIAVGTVISMIPVVDQICDVRDICANCKKIKEDDSNVWAWVGLIITLIGLFPVLGSLFKGIFKILFKMVQKRIYKLAAKAGEKIDFYQIISPQIEIGIAEVKKHIANPKVQKVLKSMNITNVYKEIALNLRTVKGQLNTKNLLKPFDDRIKDLQQLLEYVNRWGGAEMVAKTNALMRDVKEVRSKAAKMGDFITPVQNMLERTARRFDIEADNAFRATVDRNNFTRMNKPGEPAEIASIKSNKPDWVDRTRRIPYEAEEAVNVVSKKGFPDLNPTVKEGEYHPLKKAYATFAKDGIKSATIKEGEVLYRVVDPTSADNSICWMRKAEFDKLKSKSDWRRKFAVWANWNSNGEYVTYTVPKGGLNVWEGPAASQELKNLNGYVLEGGGKQIVLDPKDLNAAYVSQRMPTNWGYDSGLNTGQGANLVGIPTLTNNWR
;
A
#
# COMPACT_ATOMS: atom_id res chain seq x y z
N MET A 1 13.30 21.92 40.81
CA MET A 1 13.21 21.30 39.47
C MET A 1 12.28 20.11 39.59
N ASP A 2 11.26 20.01 38.74
CA ASP A 2 10.31 18.90 38.79
C ASP A 2 11.02 17.57 38.46
N LYS A 3 10.75 16.54 39.24
CA LYS A 3 11.37 15.21 39.12
C LYS A 3 11.03 14.57 37.77
N GLU A 4 9.87 14.91 37.21
CA GLU A 4 9.45 14.45 35.88
C GLU A 4 10.30 15.03 34.74
N LEU A 5 10.65 16.32 34.82
CA LEU A 5 11.49 16.98 33.82
C LEU A 5 12.93 16.43 33.82
N GLN A 6 13.49 16.17 35.00
CA GLN A 6 14.81 15.55 35.14
C GLN A 6 14.85 14.14 34.52
N ASN A 7 13.83 13.32 34.80
CA ASN A 7 13.71 11.98 34.26
C ASN A 7 13.52 11.98 32.74
N ALA A 8 12.79 12.96 32.20
CA ALA A 8 12.64 13.13 30.77
C ALA A 8 14.00 13.46 30.11
N LEU A 9 14.72 14.47 30.62
CA LEU A 9 15.99 14.94 30.05
C LEU A 9 17.08 13.87 30.00
N ALA A 10 17.14 12.97 31.00
CA ALA A 10 18.11 11.87 31.06
C ALA A 10 17.95 10.83 29.92
N TRP A 11 16.80 10.79 29.25
CA TRP A 11 16.51 9.83 28.18
C TRP A 11 16.91 10.31 26.77
N TYR A 12 17.40 11.56 26.61
CA TYR A 12 17.71 12.17 25.31
C TYR A 12 19.20 12.15 24.97
N ALA A 13 19.55 11.67 23.76
CA ALA A 13 20.90 11.79 23.21
C ALA A 13 21.28 13.22 22.72
N ALA A 14 20.30 14.14 22.66
CA ALA A 14 20.47 15.54 22.23
C ALA A 14 20.46 16.55 23.39
N ALA A 15 20.18 16.11 24.63
CA ALA A 15 20.34 16.96 25.81
C ALA A 15 21.83 17.07 26.13
N PRO A 16 22.42 18.29 26.26
CA PRO A 16 23.85 18.41 26.51
C PRO A 16 24.23 17.66 27.80
N LYS A 17 25.28 16.80 27.72
CA LYS A 17 25.72 15.89 28.81
C LYS A 17 25.91 16.58 30.18
N ARG A 18 26.14 17.90 30.19
CA ARG A 18 26.24 18.74 31.40
C ARG A 18 24.93 18.92 32.18
N LEU A 19 23.78 18.59 31.61
CA LEU A 19 22.47 18.64 32.29
C LEU A 19 22.36 17.67 33.48
N VAL A 20 23.22 16.65 33.53
CA VAL A 20 23.18 15.59 34.55
C VAL A 20 23.99 15.96 35.81
N ASN A 21 24.81 17.02 35.78
CA ASN A 21 25.67 17.41 36.92
C ASN A 21 25.41 18.85 37.41
N SER A 22 25.26 19.00 38.73
CA SER A 22 25.15 20.23 39.53
C SER A 22 24.07 21.27 39.12
N GLY A 23 22.91 21.20 39.79
CA GLY A 23 22.08 22.33 40.24
C GLY A 23 21.92 23.53 39.30
N MET A 24 22.73 24.59 39.47
CA MET A 24 22.56 25.85 38.71
C MET A 24 23.00 25.75 37.24
N GLN A 25 24.08 25.01 36.94
CA GLN A 25 24.52 24.77 35.55
C GLN A 25 23.47 23.96 34.77
N SER A 26 22.68 23.14 35.47
CA SER A 26 21.57 22.41 34.86
C SER A 26 20.39 23.31 34.48
N LEU A 27 20.14 24.43 35.19
CA LEU A 27 19.04 25.35 34.91
C LEU A 27 19.32 26.23 33.69
N GLU A 28 20.55 26.77 33.59
CA GLU A 28 21.02 27.53 32.42
C GLU A 28 21.04 26.62 31.17
N ALA A 29 21.59 25.41 31.28
CA ALA A 29 21.59 24.43 30.20
C ALA A 29 20.17 24.00 29.80
N THR A 30 19.22 23.96 30.74
CA THR A 30 17.81 23.69 30.44
C THR A 30 17.17 24.86 29.70
N ALA A 31 17.46 26.09 30.09
CA ALA A 31 16.99 27.29 29.41
C ALA A 31 17.53 27.38 27.97
N GLU A 32 18.83 27.14 27.78
CA GLU A 32 19.42 27.03 26.45
C GLU A 32 18.77 25.93 25.60
N TRP A 33 18.54 24.76 26.19
CA TRP A 33 17.88 23.65 25.49
C TRP A 33 16.45 24.00 25.08
N ILE A 34 15.64 24.57 26.00
CA ILE A 34 14.28 25.05 25.69
C ILE A 34 14.34 26.05 24.53
N TRP A 35 15.29 26.99 24.57
CA TRP A 35 15.47 27.99 23.52
C TRP A 35 15.77 27.36 22.16
N VAL A 36 16.75 26.43 22.09
CA VAL A 36 17.10 25.70 20.87
C VAL A 36 15.90 24.92 20.32
N VAL A 37 15.13 24.27 21.20
CA VAL A 37 13.93 23.52 20.80
C VAL A 37 12.88 24.46 20.21
N LEU A 38 12.61 25.61 20.83
CA LEU A 38 11.65 26.60 20.35
C LEU A 38 12.04 27.20 19.00
N GLN A 39 13.34 27.31 18.70
CA GLN A 39 13.84 27.77 17.40
C GLN A 39 13.67 26.76 16.27
N GLY A 40 13.41 25.49 16.61
CA GLY A 40 13.21 24.42 15.62
C GLY A 40 14.51 23.84 15.04
N ASP A 41 15.65 24.07 15.69
CA ASP A 41 16.99 23.74 15.19
C ASP A 41 17.36 22.25 15.42
N PHE A 42 16.49 21.35 14.97
CA PHE A 42 16.81 19.93 14.83
C PHE A 42 17.08 19.63 13.35
N ALA A 43 18.30 19.15 13.06
CA ALA A 43 18.81 18.82 11.73
C ALA A 43 17.74 18.26 10.76
N GLU A 44 17.71 18.81 9.55
CA GLU A 44 16.68 18.59 8.52
C GLU A 44 16.54 17.14 7.99
N ASP A 45 17.43 16.22 8.37
CA ASP A 45 17.48 14.82 7.90
C ASP A 45 17.09 13.77 8.96
N GLN A 46 15.93 13.94 9.62
CA GLN A 46 15.43 12.90 10.53
C GLN A 46 14.67 11.80 9.78
N SER A 47 15.28 10.61 9.73
CA SER A 47 14.70 9.39 9.15
C SER A 47 13.43 8.93 9.91
N THR A 48 12.55 8.16 9.26
CA THR A 48 11.30 7.61 9.83
C THR A 48 11.52 6.85 11.15
N ALA A 49 12.71 6.29 11.38
CA ALA A 49 13.09 5.63 12.64
C ALA A 49 13.20 6.61 13.83
N GLN A 50 13.59 7.85 13.60
CA GLN A 50 13.65 8.90 14.64
C GLN A 50 12.27 9.52 14.92
N ILE A 51 11.31 9.39 14.00
CA ILE A 51 9.91 9.75 14.23
C ILE A 51 9.26 8.78 15.24
N ALA A 52 9.64 7.49 15.19
CA ALA A 52 9.20 6.51 16.18
C ALA A 52 9.76 6.81 17.58
N VAL A 53 10.99 7.32 17.66
CA VAL A 53 11.59 7.83 18.92
C VAL A 53 10.88 9.12 19.35
N GLY A 54 10.58 10.04 18.43
CA GLY A 54 9.76 11.25 18.66
C GLY A 54 8.33 10.96 19.15
N THR A 55 7.77 9.81 18.80
CA THR A 55 6.44 9.36 19.23
C THR A 55 6.47 8.85 20.68
N VAL A 56 7.54 8.17 21.09
CA VAL A 56 7.78 7.76 22.50
C VAL A 56 8.11 8.98 23.37
N ILE A 57 8.82 9.96 22.81
CA ILE A 57 9.15 11.27 23.40
C ILE A 57 7.88 12.09 23.73
N SER A 58 6.87 12.08 22.85
CA SER A 58 5.57 12.75 23.08
C SER A 58 4.68 12.09 24.15
N MET A 59 5.11 10.97 24.74
CA MET A 59 4.35 10.32 25.82
C MET A 59 4.65 10.90 27.21
N ILE A 60 5.62 11.81 27.33
CA ILE A 60 5.91 12.56 28.56
C ILE A 60 5.19 13.92 28.48
N PRO A 61 4.22 14.21 29.38
CA PRO A 61 3.34 15.38 29.28
C PRO A 61 4.06 16.72 29.07
N VAL A 62 5.17 16.94 29.77
CA VAL A 62 5.94 18.20 29.70
C VAL A 62 6.67 18.35 28.36
N VAL A 63 7.15 17.26 27.77
CA VAL A 63 7.90 17.33 26.50
C VAL A 63 6.98 17.45 25.29
N ASP A 64 5.82 16.79 25.30
CA ASP A 64 4.79 16.97 24.26
C ASP A 64 4.34 18.43 24.18
N GLN A 65 4.13 19.06 25.34
CA GLN A 65 3.77 20.48 25.44
C GLN A 65 4.82 21.41 24.83
N ILE A 66 6.12 21.18 25.07
CA ILE A 66 7.21 21.96 24.46
C ILE A 66 7.24 21.75 22.94
N CYS A 67 7.03 20.52 22.46
CA CYS A 67 6.97 20.22 21.03
C CYS A 67 5.81 20.94 20.33
N ASP A 68 4.63 20.96 20.96
CA ASP A 68 3.46 21.68 20.46
C ASP A 68 3.72 23.19 20.37
N VAL A 69 4.37 23.77 21.39
CA VAL A 69 4.73 25.19 21.40
C VAL A 69 5.74 25.50 20.29
N ARG A 70 6.76 24.66 20.08
CA ARG A 70 7.72 24.80 18.97
C ARG A 70 6.99 24.84 17.62
N ASP A 71 6.07 23.90 17.39
CA ASP A 71 5.38 23.81 16.11
C ASP A 71 4.51 25.06 15.87
N ILE A 72 3.89 25.62 16.92
CA ILE A 72 3.19 26.91 16.83
C ILE A 72 4.14 28.06 16.49
N CYS A 73 5.29 28.15 17.17
CA CYS A 73 6.31 29.16 16.88
C CYS A 73 6.77 29.10 15.42
N ALA A 74 7.03 27.90 14.91
CA ALA A 74 7.45 27.68 13.53
C ALA A 74 6.39 28.14 12.51
N ASN A 75 5.12 27.84 12.75
CA ASN A 75 4.03 28.32 11.87
C ASN A 75 3.84 29.84 11.97
N CYS A 76 3.92 30.42 13.17
CA CYS A 76 3.82 31.86 13.35
C CYS A 76 4.93 32.61 12.63
N LYS A 77 6.17 32.09 12.69
CA LYS A 77 7.31 32.66 11.94
C LYS A 77 7.04 32.70 10.43
N LYS A 78 6.54 31.60 9.86
CA LYS A 78 6.19 31.54 8.42
C LYS A 78 5.06 32.49 8.03
N ILE A 79 4.04 32.63 8.88
CA ILE A 79 2.96 33.60 8.66
C ILE A 79 3.50 35.03 8.79
N LYS A 80 4.48 35.28 9.65
CA LYS A 80 5.09 36.60 9.82
C LYS A 80 5.96 37.00 8.63
N GLU A 81 6.64 36.04 8.00
CA GLU A 81 7.39 36.23 6.76
C GLU A 81 6.46 36.66 5.60
N ASP A 82 5.29 36.05 5.48
CA ASP A 82 4.26 36.42 4.51
C ASP A 82 2.86 36.06 5.02
N ASP A 83 2.13 37.06 5.54
CA ASP A 83 0.80 36.83 6.09
C ASP A 83 -0.29 36.66 5.01
N SER A 84 0.06 36.90 3.74
CA SER A 84 -0.77 36.63 2.57
C SER A 84 -0.70 35.16 2.13
N ASN A 85 0.33 34.42 2.57
CA ASN A 85 0.52 33.01 2.22
C ASN A 85 -0.56 32.13 2.85
N VAL A 86 -1.51 31.69 2.02
CA VAL A 86 -2.59 30.77 2.37
C VAL A 86 -2.09 29.49 3.03
N TRP A 87 -0.99 28.93 2.53
CA TRP A 87 -0.45 27.66 3.03
C TRP A 87 0.14 27.79 4.44
N ALA A 88 0.69 28.95 4.81
CA ALA A 88 1.17 29.19 6.17
C ALA A 88 0.02 29.14 7.19
N TRP A 89 -1.13 29.75 6.87
CA TRP A 89 -2.34 29.69 7.70
C TRP A 89 -2.93 28.29 7.80
N VAL A 90 -2.97 27.55 6.69
CA VAL A 90 -3.39 26.13 6.71
C VAL A 90 -2.46 25.28 7.58
N GLY A 91 -1.14 25.51 7.50
CA GLY A 91 -0.15 24.83 8.34
C GLY A 91 -0.41 25.04 9.83
N LEU A 92 -0.77 26.26 10.22
CA LEU A 92 -1.19 26.57 11.59
C LEU A 92 -2.48 25.83 11.97
N ILE A 93 -3.51 25.82 11.11
CA ILE A 93 -4.78 25.09 11.38
C ILE A 93 -4.51 23.60 11.62
N ILE A 94 -3.70 22.95 10.79
CA ILE A 94 -3.36 21.53 10.94
C ILE A 94 -2.59 21.28 12.24
N THR A 95 -1.72 22.19 12.63
CA THR A 95 -0.99 22.12 13.91
C THR A 95 -1.95 22.19 15.10
N LEU A 96 -2.89 23.14 15.07
CA LEU A 96 -3.90 23.32 16.13
C LEU A 96 -4.89 22.15 16.21
N ILE A 97 -5.22 21.51 15.09
CA ILE A 97 -6.01 20.26 15.08
C ILE A 97 -5.32 19.16 15.90
N GLY A 98 -3.99 19.07 15.87
CA GLY A 98 -3.22 18.12 16.65
C GLY A 98 -3.39 18.28 18.18
N LEU A 99 -3.83 19.46 18.63
CA LEU A 99 -4.01 19.81 20.04
C LEU A 99 -5.41 19.50 20.56
N PHE A 100 -6.35 19.07 19.71
CA PHE A 100 -7.70 18.77 20.17
C PHE A 100 -7.70 17.61 21.19
N PRO A 101 -8.33 17.80 22.37
CA PRO A 101 -8.27 16.83 23.47
C PRO A 101 -9.08 15.56 23.20
N VAL A 102 -9.95 15.57 22.19
CA VAL A 102 -10.95 14.53 21.92
C VAL A 102 -10.34 13.25 21.33
N LEU A 103 -9.10 13.33 20.88
CA LEU A 103 -8.38 12.18 20.32
C LEU A 103 -7.65 11.44 21.45
N GLY A 104 -8.01 10.18 21.68
CA GLY A 104 -7.17 9.30 22.51
C GLY A 104 -5.75 9.19 21.95
N SER A 105 -4.76 8.89 22.79
CA SER A 105 -3.32 8.92 22.44
C SER A 105 -2.99 8.08 21.20
N LEU A 106 -3.69 6.96 20.99
CA LEU A 106 -3.58 6.13 19.79
C LEU A 106 -3.91 6.91 18.50
N PHE A 107 -5.08 7.55 18.45
CA PHE A 107 -5.53 8.28 17.26
C PHE A 107 -4.75 9.58 17.06
N LYS A 108 -4.30 10.22 18.15
CA LYS A 108 -3.32 11.32 18.06
C LYS A 108 -2.05 10.87 17.35
N GLY A 109 -1.50 9.72 17.71
CA GLY A 109 -0.33 9.13 17.04
C GLY A 109 -0.57 8.89 15.55
N ILE A 110 -1.72 8.29 15.20
CA ILE A 110 -2.12 8.05 13.80
C ILE A 110 -2.25 9.36 13.01
N PHE A 111 -2.87 10.39 13.59
CA PHE A 111 -3.05 11.68 12.93
C PHE A 111 -1.74 12.46 12.79
N LYS A 112 -0.83 12.34 13.76
CA LYS A 112 0.52 12.89 13.66
C LYS A 112 1.25 12.32 12.43
N ILE A 113 1.15 11.00 12.18
CA ILE A 113 1.74 10.36 10.97
C ILE A 113 1.12 10.93 9.70
N LEU A 114 -0.22 10.98 9.66
CA LEU A 114 -0.98 11.43 8.50
C LEU A 114 -0.69 12.90 8.15
N PHE A 115 -0.81 13.80 9.11
CA PHE A 115 -0.70 15.25 8.88
C PHE A 115 0.73 15.73 8.72
N LYS A 116 1.73 15.01 9.27
CA LYS A 116 3.14 15.35 9.06
C LYS A 116 3.53 15.32 7.58
N MET A 117 2.98 14.38 6.80
CA MET A 117 3.23 14.33 5.35
C MET A 117 2.63 15.53 4.62
N VAL A 118 1.46 15.98 5.06
CA VAL A 118 0.78 17.17 4.53
C VAL A 118 1.54 18.45 4.91
N GLN A 119 1.90 18.62 6.18
CA GLN A 119 2.66 19.77 6.68
C GLN A 119 4.00 19.95 5.95
N LYS A 120 4.75 18.85 5.74
CA LYS A 120 6.02 18.89 4.97
C LYS A 120 5.84 19.46 3.56
N ARG A 121 4.71 19.17 2.91
CA ARG A 121 4.41 19.72 1.58
C ARG A 121 3.98 21.18 1.66
N ILE A 122 3.09 21.52 2.59
CA ILE A 122 2.63 22.90 2.85
C ILE A 122 3.81 23.86 3.01
N TYR A 123 4.82 23.46 3.77
CA TYR A 123 6.01 24.26 4.01
C TYR A 123 6.88 24.53 2.79
N LYS A 124 6.69 23.80 1.69
CA LYS A 124 7.39 24.00 0.42
C LYS A 124 6.53 24.74 -0.60
N LEU A 125 5.28 25.09 -0.27
CA LEU A 125 4.36 25.77 -1.18
C LEU A 125 4.42 27.28 -0.97
N ALA A 126 4.58 28.00 -2.07
CA ALA A 126 4.31 29.43 -2.16
C ALA A 126 3.08 29.61 -3.06
N ALA A 127 1.98 30.10 -2.50
CA ALA A 127 0.82 30.50 -3.31
C ALA A 127 0.68 32.02 -3.25
N LYS A 128 0.42 32.64 -4.41
CA LYS A 128 0.04 34.05 -4.48
C LYS A 128 -1.43 34.16 -4.08
N ALA A 129 -1.76 35.14 -3.25
CA ALA A 129 -3.15 35.44 -2.91
C ALA A 129 -3.98 35.64 -4.18
N GLY A 130 -5.08 34.89 -4.33
CA GLY A 130 -6.03 35.05 -5.45
C GLY A 130 -6.13 33.89 -6.45
N GLU A 131 -5.21 32.92 -6.45
CA GLU A 131 -5.39 31.71 -7.27
C GLU A 131 -6.47 30.79 -6.65
N LYS A 132 -7.50 30.44 -7.43
CA LYS A 132 -8.44 29.36 -7.10
C LYS A 132 -7.71 28.02 -7.18
N ILE A 133 -6.95 27.71 -6.15
CA ILE A 133 -6.26 26.44 -6.01
C ILE A 133 -7.25 25.43 -5.41
N ASP A 134 -7.45 24.29 -6.08
CA ASP A 134 -8.13 23.15 -5.46
C ASP A 134 -7.21 22.59 -4.37
N PHE A 135 -7.45 23.06 -3.14
CA PHE A 135 -6.73 22.69 -1.92
C PHE A 135 -6.46 21.19 -1.84
N TYR A 136 -7.46 20.37 -2.18
CA TYR A 136 -7.36 18.92 -2.07
C TYR A 136 -6.43 18.33 -3.12
N GLN A 137 -6.46 18.80 -4.36
CA GLN A 137 -5.60 18.26 -5.43
C GLN A 137 -4.11 18.40 -5.11
N ILE A 138 -3.72 19.52 -4.48
CA ILE A 138 -2.32 19.79 -4.15
C ILE A 138 -1.79 18.86 -3.05
N ILE A 139 -2.63 18.52 -2.07
CA ILE A 139 -2.23 17.74 -0.90
C ILE A 139 -2.63 16.27 -0.98
N SER A 140 -3.49 15.90 -1.93
CA SER A 140 -3.96 14.52 -2.13
C SER A 140 -2.81 13.51 -2.25
N PRO A 141 -1.70 13.78 -2.98
CA PRO A 141 -0.58 12.84 -3.03
C PRO A 141 0.02 12.56 -1.66
N GLN A 142 0.13 13.58 -0.81
CA GLN A 142 0.68 13.47 0.54
C GLN A 142 -0.28 12.82 1.51
N ILE A 143 -1.59 13.01 1.31
CA ILE A 143 -2.62 12.27 2.05
C ILE A 143 -2.51 10.78 1.72
N GLU A 144 -2.36 10.39 0.45
CA GLU A 144 -2.20 8.97 0.08
C GLU A 144 -0.91 8.37 0.64
N ILE A 145 0.21 9.11 0.61
CA ILE A 145 1.45 8.68 1.28
C ILE A 145 1.23 8.54 2.80
N GLY A 146 0.55 9.50 3.42
CA GLY A 146 0.21 9.46 4.84
C GLY A 146 -0.67 8.25 5.19
N ILE A 147 -1.67 7.94 4.37
CA ILE A 147 -2.51 6.73 4.51
C ILE A 147 -1.64 5.48 4.42
N ALA A 148 -0.72 5.39 3.47
CA ALA A 148 0.19 4.25 3.34
C ALA A 148 1.07 4.05 4.59
N GLU A 149 1.61 5.13 5.16
CA GLU A 149 2.38 5.08 6.41
C GLU A 149 1.51 4.71 7.62
N VAL A 150 0.29 5.23 7.69
CA VAL A 150 -0.70 4.82 8.71
C VAL A 150 -1.00 3.34 8.61
N LYS A 151 -1.16 2.78 7.40
CA LYS A 151 -1.36 1.33 7.19
C LYS A 151 -0.18 0.52 7.72
N LYS A 152 1.06 0.93 7.42
CA LYS A 152 2.27 0.29 7.96
C LYS A 152 2.32 0.37 9.49
N HIS A 153 1.96 1.52 10.06
CA HIS A 153 1.92 1.72 11.50
C HIS A 153 0.88 0.83 12.19
N ILE A 154 -0.34 0.76 11.64
CA ILE A 154 -1.41 -0.11 12.12
C ILE A 154 -0.98 -1.58 12.06
N ALA A 155 -0.29 -2.00 11.00
CA ALA A 155 0.19 -3.38 10.86
C ALA A 155 1.27 -3.78 11.87
N ASN A 156 1.83 -2.83 12.63
CA ASN A 156 2.83 -3.13 13.65
C ASN A 156 2.23 -4.00 14.78
N PRO A 157 2.88 -5.12 15.17
CA PRO A 157 2.37 -6.02 16.21
C PRO A 157 2.08 -5.33 17.56
N LYS A 158 2.85 -4.30 17.93
CA LYS A 158 2.61 -3.54 19.17
C LYS A 158 1.31 -2.73 19.08
N VAL A 159 1.06 -2.10 17.93
CA VAL A 159 -0.16 -1.33 17.68
C VAL A 159 -1.38 -2.26 17.64
N GLN A 160 -1.24 -3.44 17.01
CA GLN A 160 -2.28 -4.47 17.02
C GLN A 160 -2.66 -4.94 18.43
N LYS A 161 -1.69 -5.09 19.35
CA LYS A 161 -1.98 -5.40 20.75
C LYS A 161 -2.81 -4.33 21.44
N VAL A 162 -2.48 -3.05 21.21
CA VAL A 162 -3.22 -1.91 21.76
C VAL A 162 -4.65 -1.85 21.20
N LEU A 163 -4.80 -2.03 19.88
CA LEU A 163 -6.12 -2.09 19.24
C LEU A 163 -6.99 -3.20 19.84
N LYS A 164 -6.41 -4.38 20.06
CA LYS A 164 -7.10 -5.50 20.70
C LYS A 164 -7.50 -5.17 22.14
N SER A 165 -6.63 -4.56 22.94
CA SER A 165 -6.98 -4.19 24.32
C SER A 165 -8.08 -3.12 24.41
N MET A 166 -8.23 -2.30 23.36
CA MET A 166 -9.28 -1.30 23.26
C MET A 166 -10.57 -1.83 22.61
N ASN A 167 -10.64 -3.13 22.29
CA ASN A 167 -11.75 -3.74 21.54
C ASN A 167 -12.05 -3.07 20.18
N ILE A 168 -11.04 -2.47 19.54
CA ILE A 168 -11.19 -1.84 18.22
C ILE A 168 -11.07 -2.93 17.15
N THR A 169 -12.20 -3.26 16.52
CA THR A 169 -12.29 -4.32 15.49
C THR A 169 -12.07 -3.77 14.07
N ASN A 170 -12.47 -2.53 13.79
CA ASN A 170 -12.25 -1.87 12.51
C ASN A 170 -11.58 -0.50 12.71
N VAL A 171 -10.26 -0.54 12.84
CA VAL A 171 -9.44 0.66 13.07
C VAL A 171 -9.62 1.72 11.97
N TYR A 172 -9.89 1.34 10.72
CA TYR A 172 -10.10 2.30 9.64
C TYR A 172 -11.43 3.05 9.78
N LYS A 173 -12.51 2.39 10.21
CA LYS A 173 -13.76 3.08 10.57
C LYS A 173 -13.57 4.02 11.74
N GLU A 174 -12.83 3.59 12.76
CA GLU A 174 -12.54 4.45 13.91
C GLU A 174 -11.71 5.68 13.51
N ILE A 175 -10.72 5.53 12.62
CA ILE A 175 -9.96 6.66 12.06
C ILE A 175 -10.90 7.62 11.32
N ALA A 176 -11.79 7.10 10.46
CA ALA A 176 -12.74 7.92 9.72
C ALA A 176 -13.72 8.66 10.65
N LEU A 177 -14.21 8.00 11.70
CA LEU A 177 -15.04 8.61 12.73
C LEU A 177 -14.30 9.74 13.45
N ASN A 178 -13.08 9.50 13.91
CA ASN A 178 -12.27 10.51 14.61
C ASN A 178 -11.94 11.71 13.70
N LEU A 179 -11.68 11.48 12.40
CA LEU A 179 -11.48 12.57 11.43
C LEU A 179 -12.75 13.43 11.28
N ARG A 180 -13.93 12.80 11.29
CA ARG A 180 -15.22 13.51 11.25
C ARG A 180 -15.53 14.24 12.56
N THR A 181 -15.14 13.69 13.70
CA THR A 181 -15.24 14.36 15.00
C THR A 181 -14.40 15.64 15.00
N VAL A 182 -13.15 15.56 14.57
CA VAL A 182 -12.27 16.73 14.41
C VAL A 182 -12.89 17.73 13.43
N LYS A 183 -13.39 17.27 12.29
CA LYS A 183 -14.09 18.12 11.30
C LYS A 183 -15.26 18.88 11.93
N GLY A 184 -16.10 18.21 12.71
CA GLY A 184 -17.26 18.82 13.39
C GLY A 184 -16.87 19.84 14.46
N GLN A 185 -15.70 19.67 15.07
CA GLN A 185 -15.15 20.63 16.02
C GLN A 185 -14.43 21.80 15.36
N LEU A 186 -14.09 21.68 14.07
CA LEU A 186 -13.29 22.68 13.38
C LEU A 186 -14.12 23.94 13.12
N ASN A 187 -13.93 24.95 13.97
CA ASN A 187 -14.43 26.30 13.82
C ASN A 187 -13.42 27.29 14.43
N THR A 188 -13.56 28.59 14.14
CA THR A 188 -12.61 29.62 14.61
C THR A 188 -12.44 29.60 16.13
N LYS A 189 -13.54 29.55 16.90
CA LYS A 189 -13.49 29.55 18.37
C LYS A 189 -12.68 28.35 18.91
N ASN A 190 -12.92 27.16 18.37
CA ASN A 190 -12.25 25.94 18.80
C ASN A 190 -10.78 25.85 18.34
N LEU A 191 -10.37 26.63 17.34
CA LEU A 191 -8.96 26.78 16.96
C LEU A 191 -8.24 27.83 17.82
N LEU A 192 -8.93 28.93 18.16
CA LEU A 192 -8.34 30.00 18.95
C LEU A 192 -8.03 29.56 20.38
N LYS A 193 -8.90 28.76 21.01
CA LYS A 193 -8.66 28.28 22.38
C LYS A 193 -7.32 27.53 22.55
N PRO A 194 -7.03 26.45 21.80
CA PRO A 194 -5.75 25.74 21.94
C PRO A 194 -4.56 26.62 21.52
N PHE A 195 -4.75 27.57 20.60
CA PHE A 195 -3.71 28.54 20.27
C PHE A 195 -3.41 29.44 21.48
N ASP A 196 -4.42 30.00 22.13
CA ASP A 196 -4.29 30.83 23.33
C ASP A 196 -3.65 30.06 24.48
N ASP A 197 -4.08 28.83 24.71
CA ASP A 197 -3.52 27.96 25.75
C ASP A 197 -2.01 27.75 25.50
N ARG A 198 -1.58 27.53 24.25
CA ARG A 198 -0.15 27.34 23.92
C ARG A 198 0.65 28.63 23.89
N ILE A 199 0.03 29.78 23.63
CA ILE A 199 0.68 31.08 23.83
C ILE A 199 0.99 31.30 25.31
N LYS A 200 0.09 30.87 26.21
CA LYS A 200 0.34 30.93 27.66
C LYS A 200 1.51 30.02 28.06
N ASP A 201 1.60 28.82 27.51
CA ASP A 201 2.74 27.94 27.74
C ASP A 201 4.04 28.52 27.21
N LEU A 202 4.03 29.08 26.00
CA LEU A 202 5.16 29.80 25.44
C LEU A 202 5.62 30.92 26.38
N GLN A 203 4.68 31.68 26.95
CA GLN A 203 5.01 32.72 27.92
C GLN A 203 5.75 32.14 29.12
N GLN A 204 5.27 31.04 29.71
CA GLN A 204 5.92 30.41 30.85
C GLN A 204 7.32 29.88 30.50
N LEU A 205 7.47 29.27 29.32
CA LEU A 205 8.76 28.79 28.82
C LEU A 205 9.75 29.95 28.61
N LEU A 206 9.30 31.06 28.02
CA LEU A 206 10.15 32.22 27.78
C LEU A 206 10.48 32.99 29.06
N GLU A 207 9.58 33.04 30.05
CA GLU A 207 9.88 33.58 31.38
C GLU A 207 10.97 32.75 32.07
N TYR A 208 10.92 31.43 31.93
CA TYR A 208 11.98 30.55 32.42
C TYR A 208 13.31 30.79 31.69
N VAL A 209 13.28 30.88 30.34
CA VAL A 209 14.46 31.20 29.53
C VAL A 209 15.02 32.58 29.89
N ASN A 210 14.18 33.58 30.18
CA ASN A 210 14.65 34.91 30.57
C ASN A 210 15.26 34.95 31.97
N ARG A 211 14.79 34.09 32.88
CA ARG A 211 15.33 34.02 34.24
C ARG A 211 16.71 33.38 34.28
N TRP A 212 16.97 32.42 33.39
CA TRP A 212 18.18 31.59 33.44
C TRP A 212 19.05 31.67 32.17
N GLY A 213 18.60 32.38 31.15
CA GLY A 213 19.34 32.68 29.93
C GLY A 213 20.04 34.03 30.04
N GLY A 214 21.20 34.17 29.40
CA GLY A 214 21.95 35.42 29.38
C GLY A 214 21.19 36.59 28.72
N ALA A 215 21.69 37.81 28.88
CA ALA A 215 21.03 39.04 28.44
C ALA A 215 20.65 39.06 26.93
N GLU A 216 21.44 38.39 26.08
CA GLU A 216 21.15 38.26 24.64
C GLU A 216 19.88 37.44 24.35
N MET A 217 19.55 36.46 25.19
CA MET A 217 18.33 35.64 25.02
C MET A 217 17.06 36.46 25.28
N VAL A 218 17.09 37.39 26.23
CA VAL A 218 15.92 38.22 26.59
C VAL A 218 15.38 39.02 25.41
N ALA A 219 16.27 39.56 24.56
CA ALA A 219 15.84 40.26 23.35
C ALA A 219 15.14 39.30 22.36
N LYS A 220 15.69 38.09 22.19
CA LYS A 220 15.18 37.09 21.25
C LYS A 220 13.86 36.48 21.73
N THR A 221 13.69 36.20 23.02
CA THR A 221 12.44 35.71 23.60
C THR A 221 11.32 36.74 23.46
N ASN A 222 11.61 38.01 23.74
CA ASN A 222 10.64 39.10 23.58
C ASN A 222 10.21 39.27 22.11
N ALA A 223 11.15 39.15 21.17
CA ALA A 223 10.84 39.17 19.74
C ALA A 223 9.93 38.00 19.35
N LEU A 224 10.25 36.77 19.75
CA LEU A 224 9.43 35.59 19.47
C LEU A 224 8.01 35.73 20.03
N MET A 225 7.86 36.18 21.28
CA MET A 225 6.56 36.40 21.90
C MET A 225 5.75 37.48 21.17
N ARG A 226 6.40 38.57 20.75
CA ARG A 226 5.75 39.62 19.95
C ARG A 226 5.25 39.08 18.62
N ASP A 227 6.08 38.31 17.91
CA ASP A 227 5.73 37.77 16.60
C ASP A 227 4.54 36.80 16.69
N VAL A 228 4.52 35.92 17.70
CA VAL A 228 3.39 35.01 17.96
C VAL A 228 2.12 35.78 18.31
N LYS A 229 2.20 36.83 19.15
CA LYS A 229 1.05 37.67 19.49
C LYS A 229 0.50 38.43 18.29
N GLU A 230 1.37 38.89 17.39
CA GLU A 230 0.95 39.55 16.15
C GLU A 230 0.17 38.59 15.25
N VAL A 231 0.68 37.38 15.03
CA VAL A 231 -0.04 36.35 14.26
C VAL A 231 -1.37 36.01 14.93
N ARG A 232 -1.39 35.90 16.26
CA ARG A 232 -2.61 35.67 17.02
C ARG A 232 -3.66 36.77 16.84
N SER A 233 -3.24 38.03 16.72
CA SER A 233 -4.17 39.14 16.45
C SER A 233 -4.86 39.03 15.08
N LYS A 234 -4.18 38.39 14.11
CA LYS A 234 -4.68 38.14 12.74
C LYS A 234 -5.39 36.78 12.59
N ALA A 235 -5.45 35.97 13.64
CA ALA A 235 -5.91 34.58 13.61
C ALA A 235 -7.37 34.39 13.15
N ALA A 236 -8.19 35.45 13.13
CA ALA A 236 -9.52 35.41 12.52
C ALA A 236 -9.47 34.99 11.03
N LYS A 237 -8.37 35.28 10.33
CA LYS A 237 -8.11 34.87 8.94
C LYS A 237 -8.12 33.35 8.73
N MET A 238 -7.89 32.55 9.78
CA MET A 238 -8.07 31.09 9.70
C MET A 238 -9.50 30.70 9.30
N GLY A 239 -10.48 31.57 9.58
CA GLY A 239 -11.89 31.40 9.20
C GLY A 239 -12.06 31.07 7.72
N ASP A 240 -11.29 31.72 6.85
CA ASP A 240 -11.35 31.58 5.39
C ASP A 240 -10.95 30.17 4.91
N PHE A 241 -10.20 29.43 5.74
CA PHE A 241 -9.63 28.13 5.40
C PHE A 241 -10.29 26.96 6.14
N ILE A 242 -11.24 27.23 7.04
CA ILE A 242 -11.96 26.18 7.79
C ILE A 242 -12.65 25.22 6.83
N THR A 243 -13.47 25.72 5.90
CA THR A 243 -14.22 24.88 4.97
C THR A 243 -13.32 24.02 4.07
N PRO A 244 -12.26 24.57 3.43
CA PRO A 244 -11.27 23.75 2.72
C PRO A 244 -10.67 22.62 3.56
N VAL A 245 -10.28 22.91 4.80
CA VAL A 245 -9.71 21.90 5.71
C VAL A 245 -10.77 20.88 6.15
N GLN A 246 -12.01 21.30 6.41
CA GLN A 246 -13.12 20.39 6.69
C GLN A 246 -13.37 19.42 5.54
N ASN A 247 -13.33 19.92 4.29
CA ASN A 247 -13.47 19.10 3.10
C ASN A 247 -12.31 18.12 2.93
N MET A 248 -11.08 18.53 3.23
CA MET A 248 -9.93 17.63 3.27
C MET A 248 -10.13 16.50 4.30
N LEU A 249 -10.53 16.85 5.52
CA LEU A 249 -10.80 15.87 6.58
C LEU A 249 -11.90 14.90 6.15
N GLU A 250 -13.00 15.37 5.54
CA GLU A 250 -14.07 14.50 5.04
C GLU A 250 -13.58 13.59 3.91
N ARG A 251 -12.85 14.11 2.92
CA ARG A 251 -12.31 13.29 1.82
C ARG A 251 -11.32 12.24 2.33
N THR A 252 -10.51 12.60 3.33
CA THR A 252 -9.58 11.67 3.97
C THR A 252 -10.33 10.62 4.79
N ALA A 253 -11.37 11.01 5.53
CA ALA A 253 -12.27 10.09 6.22
C ALA A 253 -12.96 9.14 5.24
N ARG A 254 -13.41 9.63 4.08
CA ARG A 254 -13.97 8.80 3.01
C ARG A 254 -12.94 7.83 2.43
N ARG A 255 -11.68 8.24 2.29
CA ARG A 255 -10.62 7.30 1.90
C ARG A 255 -10.41 6.21 2.94
N PHE A 256 -10.45 6.54 4.23
CA PHE A 256 -10.44 5.53 5.29
C PHE A 256 -11.71 4.68 5.36
N ASP A 257 -12.90 5.21 5.04
CA ASP A 257 -14.11 4.40 4.86
C ASP A 257 -13.90 3.40 3.72
N ILE A 258 -13.27 3.80 2.61
CA ILE A 258 -12.94 2.89 1.50
C ILE A 258 -11.91 1.85 1.94
N GLU A 259 -10.88 2.22 2.70
CA GLU A 259 -9.94 1.24 3.28
C GLU A 259 -10.65 0.30 4.27
N ALA A 260 -11.58 0.83 5.07
CA ALA A 260 -12.36 0.09 6.03
C ALA A 260 -13.34 -0.85 5.35
N ASP A 261 -13.98 -0.43 4.27
CA ASP A 261 -14.84 -1.23 3.43
C ASP A 261 -14.01 -2.21 2.62
N ASN A 262 -12.80 -1.91 2.21
CA ASN A 262 -11.91 -2.86 1.56
C ASN A 262 -11.39 -3.90 2.55
N ALA A 263 -11.10 -3.51 3.79
CA ALA A 263 -10.69 -4.40 4.88
C ALA A 263 -11.87 -5.21 5.43
N PHE A 264 -13.06 -4.60 5.51
CA PHE A 264 -14.30 -5.23 5.92
C PHE A 264 -14.80 -6.14 4.81
N ARG A 265 -14.80 -5.73 3.54
CA ARG A 265 -15.01 -6.64 2.40
C ARG A 265 -13.95 -7.72 2.42
N ALA A 266 -12.68 -7.46 2.70
CA ALA A 266 -11.73 -8.55 2.92
C ALA A 266 -12.09 -9.51 4.09
N THR A 267 -12.99 -9.13 5.02
CA THR A 267 -13.49 -9.99 6.12
C THR A 267 -14.94 -10.50 5.97
N VAL A 268 -15.85 -9.82 5.26
CA VAL A 268 -17.25 -10.23 4.98
C VAL A 268 -17.51 -10.57 3.51
N ASP A 269 -16.68 -10.13 2.58
CA ASP A 269 -16.72 -10.48 1.17
C ASP A 269 -16.08 -11.86 0.96
N ARG A 270 -16.68 -12.85 1.63
CA ARG A 270 -16.37 -14.28 1.52
C ARG A 270 -16.75 -14.84 0.14
N ASN A 271 -17.32 -14.03 -0.77
CA ASN A 271 -17.97 -14.48 -2.02
C ASN A 271 -17.69 -13.64 -3.29
N ASN A 272 -16.80 -12.64 -3.32
CA ASN A 272 -16.56 -11.86 -4.54
C ASN A 272 -15.18 -12.13 -5.17
N PHE A 273 -15.20 -13.06 -6.13
CA PHE A 273 -14.06 -13.61 -6.87
C PHE A 273 -13.36 -12.62 -7.82
N THR A 274 -13.81 -11.36 -7.86
CA THR A 274 -13.30 -10.32 -8.76
C THR A 274 -11.99 -9.67 -8.31
N ARG A 275 -11.45 -10.03 -7.14
CA ARG A 275 -10.18 -9.49 -6.60
C ARG A 275 -9.09 -10.54 -6.37
N MET A 276 -9.04 -11.61 -7.17
CA MET A 276 -7.79 -12.36 -7.34
C MET A 276 -6.75 -11.42 -7.95
N ASN A 277 -5.86 -10.88 -7.12
CA ASN A 277 -4.70 -10.11 -7.58
C ASN A 277 -3.66 -11.09 -8.13
N LYS A 278 -3.87 -11.48 -9.39
CA LYS A 278 -2.84 -12.16 -10.17
C LYS A 278 -1.59 -11.29 -10.18
N PRO A 279 -0.39 -11.83 -9.87
CA PRO A 279 0.81 -11.03 -9.89
C PRO A 279 1.05 -10.51 -11.31
N GLY A 280 1.38 -9.22 -11.45
CA GLY A 280 1.90 -8.71 -12.71
C GLY A 280 3.28 -9.30 -12.99
N GLU A 281 3.67 -9.38 -14.27
CA GLU A 281 5.00 -9.88 -14.68
C GLU A 281 6.16 -9.25 -13.88
N PRO A 282 6.22 -7.92 -13.65
CA PRO A 282 7.32 -7.33 -12.87
C PRO A 282 7.36 -7.81 -11.42
N ALA A 283 6.19 -8.02 -10.80
CA ALA A 283 6.09 -8.48 -9.42
C ALA A 283 6.51 -9.96 -9.30
N GLU A 284 6.14 -10.79 -10.28
CA GLU A 284 6.60 -12.18 -10.34
C GLU A 284 8.11 -12.28 -10.52
N ILE A 285 8.69 -11.51 -11.45
CA ILE A 285 10.14 -11.44 -11.65
C ILE A 285 10.86 -11.01 -10.36
N ALA A 286 10.37 -9.97 -9.69
CA ALA A 286 10.95 -9.50 -8.44
C ALA A 286 10.88 -10.58 -7.34
N SER A 287 9.74 -11.27 -7.21
CA SER A 287 9.56 -12.36 -6.25
C SER A 287 10.51 -13.52 -6.53
N ILE A 288 10.64 -13.97 -7.78
CA ILE A 288 11.51 -15.10 -8.15
C ILE A 288 12.98 -14.76 -7.87
N LYS A 289 13.41 -13.54 -8.18
CA LYS A 289 14.78 -13.07 -7.88
C LYS A 289 15.07 -13.04 -6.38
N SER A 290 14.09 -12.65 -5.57
CA SER A 290 14.24 -12.58 -4.11
C SER A 290 14.16 -13.95 -3.44
N ASN A 291 13.26 -14.82 -3.90
CA ASN A 291 13.06 -16.15 -3.35
C ASN A 291 12.56 -17.08 -4.47
N LYS A 292 13.48 -17.88 -5.03
CA LYS A 292 13.18 -18.77 -6.15
C LYS A 292 12.25 -19.90 -5.69
N PRO A 293 11.04 -20.05 -6.26
CA PRO A 293 10.18 -21.19 -5.95
C PRO A 293 10.76 -22.52 -6.45
N ASP A 294 10.20 -23.63 -5.99
CA ASP A 294 10.59 -25.01 -6.33
C ASP A 294 10.27 -25.39 -7.78
N TRP A 295 9.22 -24.80 -8.35
CA TRP A 295 8.78 -25.04 -9.73
C TRP A 295 9.56 -24.25 -10.80
N VAL A 296 10.55 -23.42 -10.42
CA VAL A 296 11.44 -22.68 -11.34
C VAL A 296 12.88 -23.16 -11.18
N ASP A 297 13.56 -23.41 -12.29
CA ASP A 297 14.98 -23.75 -12.31
C ASP A 297 15.84 -22.53 -12.64
N ARG A 298 16.97 -22.37 -11.93
CA ARG A 298 17.97 -21.36 -12.27
C ARG A 298 19.01 -22.00 -13.19
N THR A 299 18.77 -21.98 -14.49
CA THR A 299 19.59 -22.62 -15.51
C THR A 299 19.51 -21.88 -16.84
N ARG A 300 20.49 -22.08 -17.72
CA ARG A 300 20.45 -21.66 -19.13
C ARG A 300 20.05 -22.81 -20.07
N ARG A 301 19.91 -24.03 -19.53
CA ARG A 301 19.48 -25.19 -20.32
C ARG A 301 17.98 -25.09 -20.55
N ILE A 302 17.55 -25.31 -21.78
CA ILE A 302 16.15 -25.40 -22.20
C ILE A 302 15.88 -26.88 -22.53
N PRO A 303 15.31 -27.67 -21.59
CA PRO A 303 15.18 -29.12 -21.81
C PRO A 303 14.21 -29.49 -22.94
N TYR A 304 13.19 -28.66 -23.17
CA TYR A 304 12.16 -28.86 -24.19
C TYR A 304 12.06 -27.59 -25.03
N GLU A 305 12.94 -27.42 -26.01
CA GLU A 305 12.94 -26.27 -26.93
C GLU A 305 11.57 -26.10 -27.61
N ALA A 306 11.12 -24.85 -27.81
CA ALA A 306 9.83 -24.57 -28.45
C ALA A 306 9.84 -24.93 -29.94
N GLU A 307 8.70 -25.39 -30.45
CA GLU A 307 8.54 -25.67 -31.87
C GLU A 307 8.63 -24.39 -32.73
N GLU A 308 9.12 -24.54 -33.96
CA GLU A 308 9.24 -23.48 -34.95
C GLU A 308 8.10 -23.52 -35.98
N ALA A 309 7.71 -22.34 -36.48
CA ALA A 309 6.59 -22.22 -37.42
C ALA A 309 6.77 -23.05 -38.70
N VAL A 310 8.01 -23.21 -39.16
CA VAL A 310 8.37 -23.92 -40.39
C VAL A 310 8.10 -25.42 -40.30
N ASN A 311 8.07 -25.98 -39.08
CA ASN A 311 7.85 -27.40 -38.84
C ASN A 311 6.36 -27.74 -38.64
N VAL A 312 5.48 -26.73 -38.62
CA VAL A 312 4.06 -26.93 -38.39
C VAL A 312 3.38 -27.35 -39.68
N VAL A 313 2.95 -28.61 -39.73
CA VAL A 313 2.21 -29.16 -40.87
C VAL A 313 0.72 -28.86 -40.71
N SER A 314 0.15 -28.07 -41.63
CA SER A 314 -1.30 -27.91 -41.70
C SER A 314 -1.96 -29.24 -42.06
N LYS A 315 -3.05 -29.57 -41.37
CA LYS A 315 -3.81 -30.81 -41.60
C LYS A 315 -5.29 -30.49 -41.70
N LYS A 316 -5.92 -30.89 -42.81
CA LYS A 316 -7.34 -30.65 -43.05
C LYS A 316 -8.19 -31.24 -41.92
N GLY A 317 -9.10 -30.43 -41.37
CA GLY A 317 -9.99 -30.81 -40.27
C GLY A 317 -9.36 -30.76 -38.89
N PHE A 318 -8.12 -30.28 -38.76
CA PHE A 318 -7.45 -30.01 -37.49
C PHE A 318 -7.27 -28.49 -37.30
N PRO A 319 -7.17 -28.01 -36.05
CA PRO A 319 -6.93 -26.59 -35.77
C PRO A 319 -5.66 -26.08 -36.45
N ASP A 320 -5.70 -24.85 -36.99
CA ASP A 320 -4.50 -24.17 -37.48
C ASP A 320 -3.74 -23.56 -36.29
N LEU A 321 -2.52 -24.03 -36.03
CA LEU A 321 -1.67 -23.54 -34.93
C LEU A 321 -0.93 -22.24 -35.25
N ASN A 322 -1.07 -21.69 -36.46
CA ASN A 322 -0.51 -20.40 -36.84
C ASN A 322 -1.34 -19.67 -37.92
N PRO A 323 -2.63 -19.40 -37.67
CA PRO A 323 -3.51 -18.83 -38.68
C PRO A 323 -3.01 -17.46 -39.13
N THR A 324 -3.28 -17.13 -40.38
CA THR A 324 -3.05 -15.78 -40.90
C THR A 324 -4.16 -14.87 -40.38
N VAL A 325 -3.76 -13.79 -39.72
CA VAL A 325 -4.66 -12.78 -39.12
C VAL A 325 -4.34 -11.42 -39.72
N LYS A 326 -5.34 -10.54 -39.81
CA LYS A 326 -5.09 -9.16 -40.24
C LYS A 326 -4.30 -8.41 -39.18
N GLU A 327 -3.63 -7.33 -39.58
CA GLU A 327 -2.93 -6.46 -38.65
C GLU A 327 -3.91 -5.93 -37.58
N GLY A 328 -3.53 -6.07 -36.30
CA GLY A 328 -4.36 -5.67 -35.15
C GLY A 328 -5.40 -6.71 -34.70
N GLU A 329 -5.64 -7.79 -35.44
CA GLU A 329 -6.57 -8.86 -35.02
C GLU A 329 -5.88 -9.89 -34.12
N TYR A 330 -6.59 -10.31 -33.07
CA TYR A 330 -6.16 -11.39 -32.18
C TYR A 330 -6.81 -12.71 -32.58
N HIS A 331 -6.01 -13.77 -32.67
CA HIS A 331 -6.50 -15.14 -32.76
C HIS A 331 -5.85 -16.00 -31.67
N PRO A 332 -6.63 -16.78 -30.90
CA PRO A 332 -6.09 -17.53 -29.76
C PRO A 332 -5.04 -18.57 -30.17
N LEU A 333 -5.16 -19.13 -31.37
CA LEU A 333 -4.19 -20.08 -31.93
C LEU A 333 -2.99 -19.43 -32.64
N LYS A 334 -2.88 -18.09 -32.70
CA LYS A 334 -1.74 -17.45 -33.35
C LYS A 334 -0.45 -17.81 -32.60
N LYS A 335 0.48 -18.48 -33.28
CA LYS A 335 1.74 -19.01 -32.72
C LYS A 335 1.57 -20.08 -31.63
N ALA A 336 0.43 -20.77 -31.60
CA ALA A 336 0.18 -21.81 -30.60
C ALA A 336 1.12 -23.02 -30.76
N TYR A 337 1.74 -23.24 -31.92
CA TYR A 337 2.77 -24.27 -32.09
C TYR A 337 3.92 -24.14 -31.08
N ALA A 338 4.32 -22.91 -30.73
CA ALA A 338 5.44 -22.65 -29.83
C ALA A 338 5.16 -23.05 -28.37
N THR A 339 3.92 -23.44 -28.03
CA THR A 339 3.63 -24.00 -26.70
C THR A 339 4.11 -25.45 -26.59
N PHE A 340 4.38 -26.13 -27.70
CA PHE A 340 4.87 -27.50 -27.73
C PHE A 340 6.38 -27.58 -27.85
N ALA A 341 6.96 -28.64 -27.28
CA ALA A 341 8.34 -28.97 -27.51
C ALA A 341 8.55 -29.37 -28.97
N LYS A 342 9.70 -28.99 -29.51
CA LYS A 342 10.18 -29.28 -30.84
C LYS A 342 10.06 -30.77 -31.18
N ASP A 343 9.57 -31.06 -32.37
CA ASP A 343 9.34 -32.40 -32.93
C ASP A 343 8.34 -33.27 -32.12
N GLY A 344 7.67 -32.67 -31.13
CA GLY A 344 6.77 -33.36 -30.20
C GLY A 344 5.30 -33.33 -30.59
N ILE A 345 4.92 -32.49 -31.57
CA ILE A 345 3.52 -32.25 -31.95
C ILE A 345 2.96 -33.43 -32.74
N LYS A 346 1.81 -33.95 -32.33
CA LYS A 346 1.08 -35.02 -33.02
C LYS A 346 -0.38 -34.66 -33.18
N SER A 347 -0.93 -34.91 -34.36
CA SER A 347 -2.37 -34.80 -34.57
C SER A 347 -3.08 -35.94 -33.85
N ALA A 348 -4.12 -35.64 -33.08
CA ALA A 348 -4.92 -36.65 -32.37
C ALA A 348 -6.42 -36.36 -32.54
N THR A 349 -7.22 -37.42 -32.65
CA THR A 349 -8.68 -37.31 -32.57
C THR A 349 -9.12 -37.89 -31.24
N ILE A 350 -9.66 -37.04 -30.38
CA ILE A 350 -10.24 -37.44 -29.09
C ILE A 350 -11.60 -38.07 -29.36
N LYS A 351 -11.85 -39.26 -28.83
CA LYS A 351 -13.10 -39.99 -29.09
C LYS A 351 -14.25 -39.39 -28.28
N GLU A 352 -15.46 -39.62 -28.78
CA GLU A 352 -16.71 -39.34 -28.06
C GLU A 352 -16.66 -39.92 -26.64
N GLY A 353 -17.12 -39.15 -25.65
CA GLY A 353 -17.17 -39.52 -24.24
C GLY A 353 -15.85 -39.42 -23.48
N GLU A 354 -14.71 -39.19 -24.14
CA GLU A 354 -13.47 -38.89 -23.43
C GLU A 354 -13.54 -37.53 -22.73
N VAL A 355 -12.88 -37.42 -21.57
CA VAL A 355 -12.92 -36.22 -20.72
C VAL A 355 -11.56 -35.52 -20.72
N LEU A 356 -11.56 -34.25 -21.14
CA LEU A 356 -10.42 -33.35 -21.10
C LEU A 356 -10.47 -32.49 -19.83
N TYR A 357 -9.31 -32.09 -19.34
CA TYR A 357 -9.13 -31.30 -18.12
C TYR A 357 -8.39 -30.01 -18.44
N ARG A 358 -8.77 -28.91 -17.78
CA ARG A 358 -8.08 -27.62 -17.86
C ARG A 358 -8.02 -26.98 -16.49
N VAL A 359 -6.81 -26.66 -16.04
CA VAL A 359 -6.57 -25.89 -14.81
C VAL A 359 -6.82 -24.40 -15.11
N VAL A 360 -7.60 -23.76 -14.26
CA VAL A 360 -8.03 -22.37 -14.39
C VAL A 360 -7.84 -21.62 -13.08
N ASP A 361 -7.76 -20.30 -13.18
CA ASP A 361 -8.02 -19.40 -12.05
C ASP A 361 -9.42 -18.76 -12.20
N PRO A 362 -9.96 -18.11 -11.16
CA PRO A 362 -11.27 -17.47 -11.18
C PRO A 362 -11.46 -16.46 -12.32
N THR A 363 -10.38 -15.91 -12.88
CA THR A 363 -10.42 -14.91 -13.96
C THR A 363 -10.29 -15.51 -15.36
N SER A 364 -9.87 -16.77 -15.45
CA SER A 364 -9.59 -17.47 -16.70
C SER A 364 -10.86 -17.73 -17.49
N ALA A 365 -10.76 -17.78 -18.83
CA ALA A 365 -11.82 -18.31 -19.68
C ALA A 365 -11.79 -19.86 -19.69
N ASP A 366 -12.97 -20.48 -19.63
CA ASP A 366 -13.12 -21.94 -19.58
C ASP A 366 -12.75 -22.60 -20.91
N ASN A 367 -13.07 -21.95 -22.03
CA ASN A 367 -12.97 -22.49 -23.39
C ASN A 367 -11.68 -22.12 -24.15
N SER A 368 -10.59 -21.80 -23.45
CA SER A 368 -9.33 -21.43 -24.11
C SER A 368 -8.52 -22.67 -24.58
N ILE A 369 -7.39 -22.45 -25.26
CA ILE A 369 -6.76 -23.42 -26.17
C ILE A 369 -6.10 -24.64 -25.49
N CYS A 370 -5.55 -24.49 -24.28
CA CYS A 370 -4.72 -25.52 -23.63
C CYS A 370 -5.54 -26.45 -22.72
N TRP A 371 -5.48 -27.75 -22.98
CA TRP A 371 -6.14 -28.81 -22.23
C TRP A 371 -5.17 -29.95 -21.95
N MET A 372 -5.59 -30.93 -21.16
CA MET A 372 -4.85 -32.18 -20.97
C MET A 372 -5.81 -33.36 -20.84
N ARG A 373 -5.33 -34.57 -21.07
CA ARG A 373 -6.10 -35.78 -20.78
C ARG A 373 -6.18 -36.01 -19.28
N LYS A 374 -7.22 -36.72 -18.82
CA LYS A 374 -7.36 -37.16 -17.43
C LYS A 374 -6.10 -37.83 -16.87
N ALA A 375 -5.48 -38.71 -17.65
CA ALA A 375 -4.27 -39.43 -17.25
C ALA A 375 -3.07 -38.51 -16.95
N GLU A 376 -3.00 -37.34 -17.59
CA GLU A 376 -1.95 -36.34 -17.28
C GLU A 376 -2.32 -35.50 -16.07
N PHE A 377 -3.60 -35.14 -15.92
CA PHE A 377 -4.11 -34.43 -14.74
C PHE A 377 -3.90 -35.25 -13.45
N ASP A 378 -4.21 -36.55 -13.46
CA ASP A 378 -4.09 -37.44 -12.30
C ASP A 378 -2.63 -37.60 -11.79
N LYS A 379 -1.63 -37.30 -12.64
CA LYS A 379 -0.20 -37.28 -12.28
C LYS A 379 0.20 -36.04 -11.49
N LEU A 380 -0.61 -34.97 -11.50
CA LEU A 380 -0.33 -33.72 -10.81
C LEU A 380 -0.69 -33.85 -9.33
N LYS A 381 0.28 -33.64 -8.43
CA LYS A 381 0.06 -33.70 -6.98
C LYS A 381 0.01 -32.32 -6.34
N SER A 382 0.48 -31.31 -7.04
CA SER A 382 0.58 -29.94 -6.55
C SER A 382 0.50 -28.91 -7.69
N LYS A 383 0.26 -27.65 -7.32
CA LYS A 383 0.43 -26.52 -8.25
C LYS A 383 1.86 -26.42 -8.79
N SER A 384 2.87 -26.77 -7.98
CA SER A 384 4.28 -26.75 -8.40
C SER A 384 4.52 -27.75 -9.53
N ASP A 385 3.97 -28.96 -9.43
CA ASP A 385 4.06 -29.97 -10.50
C ASP A 385 3.44 -29.44 -11.80
N TRP A 386 2.25 -28.85 -11.69
CA TRP A 386 1.52 -28.32 -12.83
C TRP A 386 2.29 -27.18 -13.50
N ARG A 387 2.71 -26.17 -12.73
CA ARG A 387 3.49 -25.03 -13.24
C ARG A 387 4.78 -25.48 -13.91
N ARG A 388 5.49 -26.41 -13.30
CA ARG A 388 6.76 -26.93 -13.80
C ARG A 388 6.58 -27.73 -15.09
N LYS A 389 5.66 -28.71 -15.11
CA LYS A 389 5.49 -29.65 -16.24
C LYS A 389 4.74 -29.04 -17.41
N PHE A 390 3.79 -28.15 -17.17
CA PHE A 390 3.01 -27.47 -18.22
C PHE A 390 3.52 -26.06 -18.51
N ALA A 391 4.63 -25.66 -17.88
CA ALA A 391 5.31 -24.39 -18.08
C ALA A 391 4.39 -23.16 -17.98
N VAL A 392 3.66 -23.05 -16.87
CA VAL A 392 2.67 -21.98 -16.63
C VAL A 392 3.15 -21.00 -15.56
N TRP A 393 3.47 -19.78 -15.98
CA TRP A 393 3.82 -18.68 -15.05
C TRP A 393 2.62 -18.22 -14.21
N ALA A 394 2.90 -17.65 -13.02
CA ALA A 394 1.86 -17.20 -12.11
C ALA A 394 1.10 -15.98 -12.63
N ASN A 395 1.78 -15.09 -13.36
CA ASN A 395 1.17 -13.97 -14.06
C ASN A 395 0.29 -14.39 -15.25
N TRP A 396 0.30 -15.67 -15.66
CA TRP A 396 -0.55 -16.23 -16.71
C TRP A 396 -1.77 -16.95 -16.16
N ASN A 397 -1.61 -17.68 -15.05
CA ASN A 397 -2.71 -18.34 -14.38
C ASN A 397 -2.34 -18.57 -12.91
N SER A 398 -3.19 -18.12 -11.99
CA SER A 398 -2.97 -18.25 -10.54
C SER A 398 -3.33 -19.61 -9.97
N ASN A 399 -3.97 -20.50 -10.75
CA ASN A 399 -4.51 -21.79 -10.35
C ASN A 399 -5.71 -21.72 -9.38
N GLY A 400 -6.12 -22.88 -8.87
CA GLY A 400 -7.12 -23.03 -7.81
C GLY A 400 -8.35 -23.84 -8.23
N GLU A 401 -8.63 -23.85 -9.53
CA GLU A 401 -9.83 -24.46 -10.10
C GLU A 401 -9.47 -25.29 -11.33
N TYR A 402 -10.36 -26.19 -11.71
CA TYR A 402 -10.31 -26.84 -13.01
C TYR A 402 -11.72 -27.02 -13.58
N VAL A 403 -11.80 -27.08 -14.90
CA VAL A 403 -12.99 -27.52 -15.63
C VAL A 403 -12.67 -28.79 -16.38
N THR A 404 -13.72 -29.55 -16.67
CA THR A 404 -13.64 -30.69 -17.58
C THR A 404 -14.53 -30.48 -18.80
N TYR A 405 -14.13 -31.06 -19.92
CA TYR A 405 -14.91 -31.06 -21.16
C TYR A 405 -15.13 -32.49 -21.62
N THR A 406 -16.39 -32.89 -21.78
CA THR A 406 -16.74 -34.21 -22.28
C THR A 406 -16.89 -34.14 -23.79
N VAL A 407 -16.08 -34.90 -24.54
CA VAL A 407 -16.09 -34.80 -25.99
C VAL A 407 -17.44 -35.29 -26.57
N PRO A 408 -18.14 -34.45 -27.36
CA PRO A 408 -19.44 -34.80 -27.92
C PRO A 408 -19.32 -35.83 -29.05
N LYS A 409 -20.48 -36.26 -29.54
CA LYS A 409 -20.58 -37.15 -30.71
C LYS A 409 -19.84 -36.55 -31.90
N GLY A 410 -19.07 -37.41 -32.59
CA GLY A 410 -18.21 -37.00 -33.73
C GLY A 410 -16.73 -36.82 -33.38
N GLY A 411 -16.38 -36.83 -32.09
CA GLY A 411 -15.00 -36.67 -31.63
C GLY A 411 -14.49 -35.23 -31.77
N LEU A 412 -13.22 -35.02 -31.39
CA LEU A 412 -12.58 -33.71 -31.46
C LEU A 412 -11.16 -33.83 -32.00
N ASN A 413 -10.87 -33.13 -33.09
CA ASN A 413 -9.52 -33.10 -33.67
C ASN A 413 -8.68 -32.05 -32.96
N VAL A 414 -7.52 -32.46 -32.46
CA VAL A 414 -6.63 -31.65 -31.64
C VAL A 414 -5.18 -31.90 -31.99
N TRP A 415 -4.30 -31.05 -31.46
CA TRP A 415 -2.86 -31.28 -31.43
C TRP A 415 -2.44 -31.68 -30.03
N GLU A 416 -1.63 -32.72 -29.90
CA GLU A 416 -1.17 -33.27 -28.62
C GLU A 416 0.36 -33.43 -28.65
N GLY A 417 1.02 -33.08 -27.55
CA GLY A 417 2.47 -33.12 -27.46
C GLY A 417 3.01 -32.61 -26.12
N PRO A 418 4.31 -32.83 -25.83
CA PRO A 418 4.97 -32.27 -24.66
C PRO A 418 4.97 -30.73 -24.69
N ALA A 419 4.81 -30.08 -23.54
CA ALA A 419 4.93 -28.63 -23.41
C ALA A 419 6.37 -28.15 -23.57
N ALA A 420 6.56 -27.04 -24.29
CA ALA A 420 7.84 -26.37 -24.37
C ALA A 420 8.22 -25.79 -23.01
N SER A 421 9.52 -25.74 -22.74
CA SER A 421 10.07 -24.93 -21.65
C SER A 421 9.72 -23.46 -21.84
N GLN A 422 9.57 -22.71 -20.74
CA GLN A 422 9.25 -21.28 -20.79
C GLN A 422 10.28 -20.44 -20.05
N GLU A 423 10.56 -19.27 -20.62
CA GLU A 423 11.40 -18.22 -20.04
C GLU A 423 10.64 -16.89 -20.06
N LEU A 424 10.83 -16.05 -19.04
CA LEU A 424 10.36 -14.66 -19.09
C LEU A 424 11.45 -13.78 -19.70
N LYS A 425 11.09 -12.95 -20.67
CA LYS A 425 12.02 -12.07 -21.42
C LYS A 425 12.94 -11.22 -20.53
N ASN A 426 12.46 -10.84 -19.35
CA ASN A 426 13.17 -9.96 -18.40
C ASN A 426 13.75 -10.72 -17.19
N LEU A 427 13.82 -12.05 -17.26
CA LEU A 427 14.33 -12.94 -16.21
C LEU A 427 15.30 -13.97 -16.80
N ASN A 428 16.48 -13.51 -17.19
CA ASN A 428 17.50 -14.35 -17.79
C ASN A 428 17.99 -15.45 -16.84
N GLY A 429 18.08 -16.68 -17.34
CA GLY A 429 18.61 -17.83 -16.61
C GLY A 429 17.63 -18.45 -15.62
N TYR A 430 16.32 -18.26 -15.82
CA TYR A 430 15.27 -18.94 -15.09
C TYR A 430 14.28 -19.58 -16.06
N VAL A 431 14.03 -20.88 -15.87
CA VAL A 431 13.30 -21.72 -16.83
C VAL A 431 12.21 -22.50 -16.10
N LEU A 432 11.02 -22.58 -16.70
CA LEU A 432 10.05 -23.63 -16.40
C LEU A 432 10.34 -24.82 -17.31
N GLU A 433 10.48 -26.00 -16.69
CA GLU A 433 10.98 -27.18 -17.37
C GLU A 433 10.11 -27.56 -18.59
N GLY A 434 8.79 -27.65 -18.45
CA GLY A 434 7.91 -28.17 -19.49
C GLY A 434 7.88 -29.71 -19.52
N GLY A 435 7.59 -30.28 -20.69
CA GLY A 435 7.57 -31.72 -20.96
C GLY A 435 6.26 -32.45 -20.65
N GLY A 436 5.32 -31.81 -19.94
CA GLY A 436 3.98 -32.35 -19.69
C GLY A 436 3.18 -32.47 -20.99
N LYS A 437 2.46 -33.57 -21.19
CA LYS A 437 1.64 -33.76 -22.40
C LYS A 437 0.41 -32.87 -22.34
N GLN A 438 0.36 -31.88 -23.22
CA GLN A 438 -0.78 -30.98 -23.36
C GLN A 438 -1.52 -31.23 -24.67
N ILE A 439 -2.73 -30.70 -24.73
CA ILE A 439 -3.59 -30.64 -25.90
C ILE A 439 -3.79 -29.17 -26.25
N VAL A 440 -3.71 -28.84 -27.54
CA VAL A 440 -4.13 -27.57 -28.10
C VAL A 440 -5.28 -27.82 -29.09
N LEU A 441 -6.37 -27.08 -28.90
CA LEU A 441 -7.60 -27.15 -29.69
C LEU A 441 -8.09 -25.75 -30.06
N ASP A 442 -9.01 -25.64 -31.02
CA ASP A 442 -9.69 -24.37 -31.32
C ASP A 442 -10.85 -24.14 -30.33
N PRO A 443 -10.89 -23.01 -29.60
CA PRO A 443 -12.01 -22.62 -28.75
C PRO A 443 -13.37 -22.67 -29.43
N LYS A 444 -13.41 -22.44 -30.75
CA LYS A 444 -14.64 -22.46 -31.56
C LYS A 444 -15.22 -23.87 -31.73
N ASP A 445 -14.41 -24.91 -31.57
CA ASP A 445 -14.84 -26.30 -31.66
C ASP A 445 -15.45 -26.79 -30.32
N LEU A 446 -15.39 -25.97 -29.27
CA LEU A 446 -15.96 -26.28 -27.97
C LEU A 446 -17.39 -25.76 -27.83
N ASN A 447 -18.22 -26.49 -27.08
CA ASN A 447 -19.59 -26.08 -26.77
C ASN A 447 -19.86 -26.11 -25.25
N ALA A 448 -20.42 -25.02 -24.73
CA ALA A 448 -20.70 -24.83 -23.31
C ALA A 448 -21.60 -25.92 -22.70
N ALA A 449 -22.42 -26.62 -23.50
CA ALA A 449 -23.25 -27.72 -23.01
C ALA A 449 -22.44 -28.92 -22.51
N TYR A 450 -21.17 -29.03 -22.88
CA TYR A 450 -20.31 -30.17 -22.55
C TYR A 450 -19.19 -29.85 -21.55
N VAL A 451 -19.15 -28.60 -21.06
CA VAL A 451 -18.24 -28.23 -19.97
C VAL A 451 -18.89 -28.50 -18.62
N SER A 452 -18.12 -29.03 -17.68
CA SER A 452 -18.57 -29.19 -16.31
C SER A 452 -18.59 -27.86 -15.55
N GLN A 453 -19.27 -27.87 -14.42
CA GLN A 453 -19.06 -26.86 -13.39
C GLN A 453 -17.58 -26.85 -12.98
N ARG A 454 -17.08 -25.67 -12.61
CA ARG A 454 -15.72 -25.56 -12.06
C ARG A 454 -15.61 -26.42 -10.80
N MET A 455 -14.45 -27.03 -10.61
CA MET A 455 -14.11 -27.88 -9.46
C MET A 455 -12.82 -27.38 -8.81
N PRO A 456 -12.62 -27.54 -7.50
CA PRO A 456 -11.40 -27.08 -6.84
C PRO A 456 -10.26 -28.05 -7.11
N THR A 457 -9.07 -27.56 -7.43
CA THR A 457 -7.86 -28.42 -7.54
C THR A 457 -7.37 -28.92 -6.18
N ASN A 458 -7.76 -28.24 -5.10
CA ASN A 458 -7.24 -28.39 -3.74
C ASN A 458 -5.74 -28.06 -3.59
N TRP A 459 -5.13 -27.36 -4.55
CA TRP A 459 -3.73 -26.91 -4.47
C TRP A 459 -3.54 -25.52 -3.84
N GLY A 460 -4.64 -24.89 -3.41
CA GLY A 460 -4.69 -23.51 -2.98
C GLY A 460 -4.78 -22.53 -4.15
N TYR A 461 -5.17 -21.29 -3.88
CA TYR A 461 -5.39 -20.25 -4.89
C TYR A 461 -4.27 -19.19 -4.91
N ASP A 462 -3.27 -19.35 -4.05
CA ASP A 462 -2.07 -18.54 -4.14
C ASP A 462 -1.21 -18.92 -5.33
N SER A 463 -0.57 -17.89 -5.87
CA SER A 463 0.37 -18.00 -6.98
C SER A 463 1.60 -18.85 -6.65
N GLY A 464 1.85 -19.19 -5.37
CA GLY A 464 3.07 -19.81 -4.90
C GLY A 464 4.26 -18.85 -4.80
N LEU A 465 4.02 -17.54 -4.91
CA LEU A 465 5.04 -16.49 -4.86
C LEU A 465 4.92 -15.66 -3.57
N ASN A 466 6.07 -15.21 -3.04
CA ASN A 466 6.13 -14.34 -1.88
C ASN A 466 6.16 -12.86 -2.30
N THR A 467 5.07 -12.39 -2.90
CA THR A 467 4.96 -11.02 -3.45
C THR A 467 4.51 -9.98 -2.41
N GLY A 468 4.28 -10.36 -1.16
CA GLY A 468 3.58 -9.52 -0.17
C GLY A 468 2.10 -9.25 -0.50
N GLN A 469 1.65 -9.68 -1.68
CA GLN A 469 0.27 -9.77 -2.12
C GLN A 469 -0.13 -11.24 -2.02
N GLY A 470 -0.36 -11.73 -0.79
CA GLY A 470 -0.90 -13.06 -0.61
C GLY A 470 -2.22 -13.17 -1.38
N ALA A 471 -2.45 -14.28 -2.07
CA ALA A 471 -3.81 -14.62 -2.49
C ALA A 471 -4.58 -15.00 -1.23
N ASN A 472 -5.03 -13.99 -0.50
CA ASN A 472 -5.94 -14.15 0.61
C ASN A 472 -7.31 -14.47 0.03
N LEU A 473 -7.50 -15.69 -0.46
CA LEU A 473 -8.84 -16.24 -0.59
C LEU A 473 -9.29 -16.64 0.81
N VAL A 474 -10.09 -15.78 1.43
CA VAL A 474 -10.73 -16.07 2.70
C VAL A 474 -12.19 -16.45 2.41
N GLY A 475 -12.43 -17.74 2.12
CA GLY A 475 -13.73 -18.31 1.75
C GLY A 475 -13.58 -19.58 0.89
N ILE A 476 -14.64 -20.40 0.77
CA ILE A 476 -14.70 -21.47 -0.26
C ILE A 476 -15.04 -20.77 -1.59
N PRO A 477 -14.23 -20.93 -2.64
CA PRO A 477 -14.52 -20.22 -3.88
C PRO A 477 -15.86 -20.64 -4.50
N THR A 478 -16.65 -19.67 -4.96
CA THR A 478 -17.87 -19.94 -5.73
C THR A 478 -17.42 -20.24 -7.14
N LEU A 479 -17.25 -21.53 -7.37
CA LEU A 479 -16.80 -22.14 -8.61
C LEU A 479 -17.78 -21.82 -9.73
N THR A 480 -17.54 -20.71 -10.44
CA THR A 480 -18.44 -20.17 -11.46
C THR A 480 -17.80 -20.33 -12.83
N ASN A 481 -18.50 -20.95 -13.77
CA ASN A 481 -18.03 -21.02 -15.16
C ASN A 481 -17.88 -19.62 -15.77
N ASN A 482 -16.83 -19.45 -16.57
CA ASN A 482 -16.51 -18.22 -17.31
C ASN A 482 -16.29 -18.59 -18.79
N TRP A 483 -17.37 -18.96 -19.45
CA TRP A 483 -17.37 -19.25 -20.88
C TRP A 483 -17.31 -17.94 -21.68
N ARG A 484 -16.44 -17.86 -22.71
CA ARG A 484 -16.24 -16.63 -23.50
C ARG A 484 -16.52 -16.80 -24.98
#